data_AF-A0AB36FKT6-F1
#
_entry.id   AF-A0AB36FKT6-F1
#
_cell.length_a   1.000
_cell.length_b   1.000
_cell.length_c   1.000
_cell.angle_alpha   90.00
_cell.angle_beta   90.00
_cell.angle_gamma   90.00
#
_symmetry.space_group_name_H-M   'P 1'
#
loop_
_entity.id
_entity.type
_entity.pdbx_description
1 polymer ?
#
loop_
_entity_poly.entity_id
_entity_poly.type
_entity_poly.pdbx_seq_one_letter_code
_entity_poly.pdbx_strand_id
1 'polypeptide(L)'
;MRELFDLSEKYGFKAPLVNAPESLDLKLYLRLCGALSISPITIAVISDVFIALQDIDERIASIHYIAECINRKVSNIRHHLVTLEKANLIKSEFITTDPIRRRRGKLFTLAIPKGQAVAAADYSSVPERDNYQLVSSNTVETIDIGRYDDKTRFIELQIVRYLVKAMRTNRKDKAGTINVKLKVDGRVKPISITARAEEGRLIYLPDMSYYAGAITWLINHISERVEQADTIGETFTLPLEPLISMAKDIPLSDASAGGYMNNAIQSLQRISATTFDMRDLYGQDHSTIKDIEMYYKLFRLEALVTYEDEREIEKKAAVIQFPRSTVKNIIAAVRAEKSLNEMLLIDSDIFATKNEIEILFGLWAREHLITGRQAQQMYTWNELRESVAPSTSLSEFKRKFSNMVLTNADPEYKAKIHNAVKDKIVRIIETCHLSEPRKGELVVEYGRATVQGYLINIGYSPEHGSSVIAFRRDMSALHILSHFNSQR
;
A
#
# COMPACT_ATOMS: atom_id res chain seq x y z
N MET A 1 9.37 1.41 34.40
CA MET A 1 9.27 2.87 34.13
C MET A 1 10.58 3.45 34.60
N ARG A 2 11.33 4.14 33.73
CA ARG A 2 12.66 4.65 34.08
C ARG A 2 12.53 5.99 34.80
N GLU A 3 13.24 6.14 35.91
CA GLU A 3 13.27 7.35 36.72
C GLU A 3 14.44 8.22 36.27
N LEU A 4 14.18 9.49 35.95
CA LEU A 4 15.16 10.47 35.48
C LEU A 4 15.04 11.77 36.30
N PHE A 5 15.14 11.63 37.62
CA PHE A 5 14.98 12.76 38.55
C PHE A 5 16.15 13.75 38.46
N ASP A 6 17.36 13.22 38.26
CA ASP A 6 18.60 14.01 38.15
C ASP A 6 18.54 15.07 37.04
N LEU A 7 17.84 14.80 35.93
CA LEU A 7 17.66 15.76 34.83
C LEU A 7 16.70 16.91 35.18
N SER A 8 15.71 16.62 36.04
CA SER A 8 14.79 17.63 36.57
C SER A 8 15.50 18.52 37.60
N GLU A 9 16.37 17.94 38.42
CA GLU A 9 17.13 18.66 39.45
C GLU A 9 18.26 19.51 38.85
N LYS A 10 18.98 18.98 37.84
CA LYS A 10 20.11 19.67 37.19
C LYS A 10 19.67 20.76 36.19
N TYR A 11 18.63 20.51 35.39
CA TYR A 11 18.23 21.40 34.29
C TYR A 11 16.77 21.89 34.33
N GLY A 12 15.97 21.44 35.30
CA GLY A 12 14.54 21.77 35.35
C GLY A 12 13.70 21.07 34.27
N PHE A 13 14.23 20.04 33.60
CA PHE A 13 13.56 19.40 32.48
C PHE A 13 12.36 18.56 32.91
N LYS A 14 11.20 18.86 32.32
CA LYS A 14 9.96 18.12 32.50
C LYS A 14 9.66 17.27 31.27
N ALA A 15 9.20 16.04 31.50
CA ALA A 15 8.73 15.19 30.41
C ALA A 15 7.57 15.86 29.61
N PRO A 16 7.45 15.61 28.29
CA PRO A 16 8.23 14.68 27.47
C PRO A 16 9.66 15.15 27.16
N LEU A 17 10.58 14.19 27.11
CA LEU A 17 12.01 14.39 26.85
C LEU A 17 12.40 13.82 25.48
N VAL A 18 13.50 14.31 24.91
CA VAL A 18 14.14 13.79 23.69
C VAL A 18 15.59 13.47 24.00
N ASN A 19 16.08 12.34 23.51
CA ASN A 19 17.44 11.85 23.70
C ASN A 19 18.11 11.58 22.36
N ALA A 20 19.34 12.04 22.19
CA ALA A 20 20.24 11.66 21.10
C ALA A 20 21.41 10.85 21.68
N PRO A 21 21.42 9.50 21.53
CA PRO A 21 22.50 8.67 22.05
C PRO A 21 23.87 9.13 21.52
N GLU A 22 24.91 9.01 22.34
CA GLU A 22 26.28 9.34 21.91
C GLU A 22 26.74 8.50 20.72
N SER A 23 26.27 7.25 20.65
CA SER A 23 26.55 6.30 19.57
C SER A 23 25.75 6.58 18.29
N LEU A 24 24.95 7.64 18.22
CA LEU A 24 24.14 7.97 17.06
C LEU A 24 24.98 8.66 15.98
N ASP A 25 25.25 7.99 14.87
CA ASP A 25 25.83 8.61 13.68
C ASP A 25 24.74 9.40 12.94
N LEU A 26 24.80 10.74 13.03
CA LEU A 26 23.85 11.64 12.36
C LEU A 26 23.86 11.43 10.84
N LYS A 27 25.02 11.19 10.22
CA LYS A 27 25.11 11.03 8.76
C LYS A 27 24.39 9.76 8.31
N LEU A 28 24.57 8.68 9.05
CA LEU A 28 23.87 7.42 8.81
C LEU A 28 22.36 7.56 9.11
N TYR A 29 22.00 8.25 10.19
CA TYR A 29 20.62 8.51 10.57
C TYR A 29 19.87 9.33 9.50
N LEU A 30 20.49 10.41 8.98
CA LEU A 30 19.90 11.23 7.91
C LEU A 30 19.81 10.48 6.58
N ARG A 31 20.80 9.64 6.25
CA ARG A 31 20.75 8.75 5.09
C ARG A 31 19.57 7.76 5.19
N LEU A 32 19.35 7.19 6.38
CA LEU A 32 18.19 6.33 6.63
C LEU A 32 16.86 7.09 6.55
N CYS A 33 16.79 8.33 7.05
CA CYS A 33 15.60 9.17 6.86
C CYS A 33 15.31 9.40 5.37
N GLY A 34 16.35 9.61 4.55
CA GLY A 34 16.22 9.70 3.10
C GLY A 34 15.72 8.40 2.46
N ALA A 35 16.32 7.26 2.83
CA ALA A 35 15.95 5.94 2.32
C ALA A 35 14.51 5.54 2.70
N LEU A 36 14.01 5.97 3.86
CA LEU A 36 12.65 5.74 4.35
C LEU A 36 11.64 6.80 3.86
N SER A 37 12.02 7.64 2.90
CA SER A 37 11.18 8.70 2.32
C SER A 37 10.57 9.65 3.37
N ILE A 38 11.29 9.91 4.46
CA ILE A 38 10.89 10.90 5.47
C ILE A 38 10.92 12.29 4.83
N SER A 39 9.89 13.10 5.10
CA SER A 39 9.79 14.42 4.46
C SER A 39 11.00 15.29 4.81
N PRO A 40 11.56 16.06 3.85
CA PRO A 40 12.73 16.91 4.09
C PRO A 40 12.52 17.91 5.25
N ILE A 41 11.27 18.33 5.47
CA ILE A 41 10.89 19.19 6.59
C ILE A 41 11.09 18.46 7.93
N THR A 42 10.70 17.19 8.02
CA THR A 42 10.90 16.36 9.22
C THR A 42 12.38 16.09 9.45
N ILE A 43 13.14 15.85 8.38
CA ILE A 43 14.60 15.66 8.45
C ILE A 43 15.27 16.93 9.00
N ALA A 44 14.94 18.10 8.46
CA ALA A 44 15.49 19.38 8.93
C ALA A 44 15.17 19.63 10.41
N VAL A 45 13.92 19.42 10.83
CA VAL A 45 13.51 19.57 12.24
C VAL A 45 14.35 18.68 13.16
N ILE A 46 14.71 17.48 12.71
CA ILE A 46 15.40 16.50 13.56
C ILE A 46 16.91 16.72 13.57
N SER A 47 17.48 17.21 12.46
CA SER A 47 18.82 17.78 12.48
C SER A 47 18.92 18.94 13.48
N ASP A 48 17.96 19.87 13.44
CA ASP A 48 17.93 21.00 14.37
C ASP A 48 17.82 20.52 15.84
N VAL A 49 16.96 19.52 16.09
CA VAL A 49 16.81 18.87 17.41
C VAL A 49 18.10 18.18 17.85
N PHE A 50 18.78 17.46 16.96
CA PHE A 50 20.04 16.78 17.27
C PHE A 50 21.14 17.77 17.61
N ILE A 51 21.27 18.86 16.83
CA ILE A 51 22.24 19.93 17.09
C ILE A 51 21.97 20.56 18.46
N ALA A 52 20.71 20.91 18.77
CA ALA A 52 20.34 21.49 20.06
C ALA A 52 20.59 20.53 21.26
N LEU A 53 20.65 19.22 21.02
CA LEU A 53 20.98 18.22 22.05
C LEU A 53 22.49 18.05 22.24
N GLN A 54 23.34 18.49 21.30
CA GLN A 54 24.80 18.41 21.45
C GLN A 54 25.34 19.38 22.50
N ASP A 55 24.60 20.47 22.77
CA ASP A 55 24.98 21.48 23.75
C ASP A 55 24.69 21.07 25.21
N ILE A 56 24.20 19.84 25.43
CA ILE A 56 23.85 19.30 26.75
C ILE A 56 24.71 18.07 27.03
N ASP A 57 25.35 18.02 28.20
CA ASP A 57 26.27 16.94 28.60
C ASP A 57 25.64 15.54 28.40
N GLU A 58 24.40 15.34 28.85
CA GLU A 58 23.71 14.06 28.80
C GLU A 58 22.96 13.80 27.47
N ARG A 59 22.98 14.76 26.53
CA ARG A 59 22.23 14.74 25.26
C ARG A 59 20.74 14.42 25.38
N ILE A 60 20.16 14.77 26.53
CA ILE A 60 18.73 14.62 26.84
C ILE A 60 18.16 15.97 27.23
N ALA A 61 17.10 16.42 26.55
CA ALA A 61 16.39 17.65 26.92
C ALA A 61 14.87 17.53 26.84
N SER A 62 14.18 18.47 27.49
CA SER A 62 12.72 18.58 27.35
C SER A 62 12.31 19.12 25.97
N ILE A 63 11.14 18.72 25.47
CA ILE A 63 10.62 19.27 24.20
C ILE A 63 10.42 20.79 24.30
N HIS A 64 10.12 21.32 25.50
CA HIS A 64 9.97 22.77 25.70
C HIS A 64 11.28 23.50 25.50
N TYR A 65 12.37 23.00 26.08
CA TYR A 65 13.70 23.56 25.89
C TYR A 65 14.12 23.53 24.42
N ILE A 66 13.96 22.38 23.76
CA ILE A 66 14.30 22.23 22.34
C ILE A 66 13.47 23.18 21.47
N ALA A 67 12.19 23.36 21.79
CA ALA A 67 11.29 24.29 21.09
C ALA A 67 11.76 25.74 21.15
N GLU A 68 12.29 26.17 22.29
CA GLU A 68 12.88 27.49 22.47
C GLU A 68 14.18 27.63 21.67
N CYS A 69 15.08 26.63 21.75
CA CYS A 69 16.36 26.64 21.02
C CYS A 69 16.20 26.72 19.50
N ILE A 70 15.26 25.96 18.92
CA ILE A 70 15.06 25.89 17.47
C ILE A 70 13.98 26.84 16.96
N ASN A 71 13.42 27.69 17.83
CA ASN A 71 12.32 28.62 17.56
C ASN A 71 11.12 27.98 16.84
N ARG A 72 10.59 26.87 17.38
CA ARG A 72 9.41 26.16 16.84
C ARG A 72 8.40 25.86 17.93
N LYS A 73 7.13 25.67 17.54
CA LYS A 73 6.08 25.27 18.48
C LYS A 73 6.31 23.84 18.99
N VAL A 74 6.11 23.61 20.30
CA VAL A 74 6.17 22.27 20.95
C VAL A 74 5.30 21.24 20.22
N SER A 75 4.12 21.63 19.73
CA SER A 75 3.20 20.76 18.99
C SER A 75 3.78 20.30 17.64
N ASN A 76 4.58 21.15 16.98
CA ASN A 76 5.24 20.84 15.71
C ASN A 76 6.35 19.80 15.91
N ILE A 77 7.22 20.00 16.91
CA ILE A 77 8.31 19.06 17.23
C ILE A 77 7.73 17.70 17.63
N ARG A 78 6.71 17.70 18.50
CA ARG A 78 6.02 16.48 18.91
C ARG A 78 5.43 15.73 17.70
N HIS A 79 4.84 16.44 16.75
CA HIS A 79 4.29 15.82 15.54
C HIS A 79 5.38 15.10 14.73
N HIS A 80 6.56 15.71 14.57
CA HIS A 80 7.68 15.10 13.85
C HIS A 80 8.29 13.91 14.61
N LEU A 81 8.43 14.00 15.93
CA LEU A 81 8.90 12.89 16.76
C LEU A 81 7.95 11.68 16.70
N VAL A 82 6.63 11.90 16.77
CA VAL A 82 5.63 10.83 16.62
C VAL A 82 5.62 10.25 15.20
N THR A 83 5.91 11.07 14.19
CA THR A 83 6.03 10.59 12.81
C THR A 83 7.24 9.67 12.64
N LEU A 84 8.37 9.99 13.27
CA LEU A 84 9.57 9.15 13.24
C LEU A 84 9.49 7.92 14.14
N GLU A 85 8.75 8.00 15.25
CA GLU A 85 8.39 6.85 16.09
C GLU A 85 7.68 5.78 15.25
N LYS A 86 6.73 6.19 14.39
CA LYS A 86 6.06 5.29 13.43
C LYS A 86 6.96 4.73 12.34
N ALA A 87 8.08 5.39 12.05
CA ALA A 87 9.07 4.97 11.07
C ALA A 87 10.23 4.17 11.70
N ASN A 88 10.11 3.76 12.97
CA ASN A 88 11.14 3.06 13.74
C ASN A 88 12.49 3.80 13.91
N LEU A 89 12.53 5.09 13.59
CA LEU A 89 13.71 5.96 13.76
C LEU A 89 13.77 6.58 15.17
N ILE A 90 12.70 6.43 15.94
CA ILE A 90 12.64 6.84 17.35
C ILE A 90 12.10 5.70 18.18
N LYS A 91 12.80 5.37 19.26
CA LYS A 91 12.32 4.49 20.32
C LYS A 91 11.71 5.32 21.42
N SER A 92 10.49 5.01 21.81
CA SER A 92 9.86 5.67 22.95
C SER A 92 9.84 4.77 24.18
N GLU A 93 10.14 5.36 25.33
CA GLU A 93 10.00 4.70 26.63
C GLU A 93 9.20 5.58 27.60
N PHE A 94 8.48 4.95 28.51
CA PHE A 94 7.76 5.68 29.56
C PHE A 94 8.70 5.98 30.73
N ILE A 95 8.81 7.27 31.04
CA ILE A 95 9.69 7.82 32.06
C ILE A 95 8.90 8.62 33.10
N THR A 96 9.55 8.93 34.21
CA THR A 96 9.10 9.99 35.12
C THR A 96 10.27 10.89 35.52
N THR A 97 10.01 12.20 35.54
CA THR A 97 10.99 13.24 35.91
C THR A 97 10.55 14.02 37.16
N ASP A 98 9.38 13.69 37.72
CA ASP A 98 8.81 14.36 38.90
C ASP A 98 8.94 13.42 40.11
N PRO A 99 9.87 13.67 41.05
CA PRO A 99 10.12 12.79 42.18
C PRO A 99 8.93 12.73 43.16
N ILE A 100 8.06 13.74 43.16
CA ILE A 100 6.95 13.88 44.12
C ILE A 100 5.67 13.27 43.56
N ARG A 101 5.27 13.66 42.33
CA ARG A 101 3.97 13.23 41.74
C ARG A 101 4.10 12.02 40.82
N ARG A 102 5.32 11.57 40.50
CA ARG A 102 5.62 10.42 39.62
C ARG A 102 4.80 10.39 38.33
N ARG A 103 4.56 11.56 37.74
CA ARG A 103 3.72 11.69 36.53
C ARG A 103 4.37 10.95 35.37
N ARG A 104 3.56 10.19 34.63
CA ARG A 104 4.00 9.39 33.47
C ARG A 104 4.24 10.30 32.27
N GLY A 105 5.49 10.34 31.80
CA GLY A 105 5.91 11.02 30.58
C GLY A 105 6.50 10.05 29.55
N LYS A 106 6.86 10.57 28.37
CA LYS A 106 7.56 9.81 27.31
C LYS A 106 8.95 10.38 27.09
N LEU A 107 9.94 9.50 26.92
CA LEU A 107 11.26 9.81 26.36
C LEU A 107 11.28 9.36 24.91
N PHE A 108 11.62 10.26 23.99
CA PHE A 108 11.84 9.95 22.57
C PHE A 108 13.33 9.83 22.32
N THR A 109 13.84 8.62 22.14
CA THR A 109 15.25 8.37 21.84
C THR A 109 15.43 8.18 20.35
N LEU A 110 16.23 9.05 19.72
CA LEU A 110 16.67 8.87 18.34
C LEU A 110 17.41 7.53 18.24
N ALA A 111 16.99 6.66 17.34
CA ALA A 111 17.54 5.33 17.24
C ALA A 111 17.67 4.91 15.79
N ILE A 112 18.81 4.31 15.46
CA ILE A 112 18.95 3.55 14.23
C ILE A 112 18.27 2.18 14.47
N PRO A 113 17.30 1.76 13.63
CA PRO A 113 16.67 0.45 13.77
C PRO A 113 17.71 -0.67 13.73
N LYS A 114 17.66 -1.61 14.68
CA LYS A 114 18.52 -2.80 14.66
C LYS A 114 17.91 -3.84 13.73
N GLY A 115 18.05 -3.61 12.43
CA GLY A 115 17.70 -4.51 11.34
C GLY A 115 18.43 -4.01 10.11
N GLN A 116 19.51 -4.70 9.73
CA GLN A 116 20.62 -4.22 8.88
C GLN A 116 21.59 -3.28 9.60
N ALA A 117 22.44 -3.87 10.43
CA ALA A 117 23.84 -3.44 10.44
C ALA A 117 24.34 -3.56 9.00
N VAL A 118 24.34 -2.44 8.28
CA VAL A 118 25.01 -2.29 6.99
C VAL A 118 26.41 -2.86 7.15
N ALA A 119 26.73 -3.84 6.30
CA ALA A 119 28.00 -4.54 6.18
C ALA A 119 29.22 -3.64 6.43
N ALA A 120 29.59 -3.51 7.70
CA ALA A 120 30.75 -2.79 8.17
C ALA A 120 31.67 -3.78 8.88
N ALA A 121 32.25 -4.68 8.09
CA ALA A 121 33.53 -5.29 8.38
C ALA A 121 34.19 -5.57 7.02
N ASP A 122 35.37 -4.98 6.87
CA ASP A 122 36.41 -5.29 5.87
C ASP A 122 36.16 -4.91 4.41
N TYR A 123 36.43 -3.64 4.07
CA TYR A 123 37.13 -3.32 2.82
C TYR A 123 38.12 -2.17 3.05
N SER A 124 39.37 -2.54 3.30
CA SER A 124 40.52 -1.68 3.08
C SER A 124 40.85 -1.68 1.57
N SER A 125 41.32 -0.51 1.09
CA SER A 125 41.79 -0.18 -0.28
C SER A 125 40.73 0.21 -1.34
N VAL A 126 40.91 1.45 -1.81
CA VAL A 126 40.30 2.18 -2.96
C VAL A 126 41.28 2.03 -4.16
N PRO A 127 40.98 2.23 -5.48
CA PRO A 127 39.83 2.91 -6.13
C PRO A 127 39.14 2.22 -7.34
N GLU A 128 37.99 2.79 -7.70
CA GLU A 128 37.40 2.96 -9.04
C GLU A 128 37.44 1.80 -10.04
N ARG A 129 36.27 1.18 -10.26
CA ARG A 129 35.51 1.25 -11.53
C ARG A 129 34.17 0.56 -11.37
N ASP A 130 33.13 1.24 -11.86
CA ASP A 130 31.79 0.79 -12.19
C ASP A 130 31.37 -0.57 -11.62
N ASN A 131 30.60 -0.54 -10.53
CA ASN A 131 29.64 -1.60 -10.26
C ASN A 131 28.35 -0.95 -9.82
N TYR A 132 27.40 -0.94 -10.76
CA TYR A 132 25.99 -0.69 -10.55
C TYR A 132 25.54 -1.31 -9.22
N GLN A 133 25.00 -0.50 -8.32
CA GLN A 133 24.17 -1.04 -7.25
C GLN A 133 22.89 -1.56 -7.92
N LEU A 134 22.86 -2.88 -8.12
CA LEU A 134 21.62 -3.62 -8.32
C LEU A 134 20.67 -3.23 -7.18
N VAL A 135 19.57 -2.58 -7.57
CA VAL A 135 18.40 -2.38 -6.72
C VAL A 135 18.03 -3.75 -6.16
N SER A 136 17.87 -3.86 -4.84
CA SER A 136 17.52 -5.14 -4.21
C SER A 136 16.23 -5.66 -4.83
N SER A 137 16.30 -6.88 -5.35
CA SER A 137 15.27 -7.57 -6.09
C SER A 137 14.05 -7.96 -5.25
N ASN A 138 14.04 -7.68 -3.94
CA ASN A 138 12.95 -8.05 -3.03
C ASN A 138 11.62 -7.30 -3.25
N THR A 139 11.58 -6.23 -4.06
CA THR A 139 10.32 -5.59 -4.50
C THR A 139 9.86 -6.03 -5.91
N VAL A 140 10.61 -6.93 -6.55
CA VAL A 140 10.33 -7.46 -7.89
C VAL A 140 10.25 -9.01 -7.89
N GLU A 141 10.74 -9.68 -6.85
CA GLU A 141 10.89 -11.16 -6.79
C GLU A 141 9.62 -11.98 -6.48
N THR A 142 8.44 -11.39 -6.33
CA THR A 142 7.20 -12.18 -6.07
C THR A 142 6.31 -12.43 -7.27
N ILE A 143 6.72 -12.10 -8.50
CA ILE A 143 5.89 -12.37 -9.70
C ILE A 143 6.36 -13.67 -10.37
N ASP A 144 5.79 -14.78 -9.91
CA ASP A 144 5.93 -16.10 -10.54
C ASP A 144 5.06 -16.16 -11.83
N ILE A 145 5.67 -15.83 -12.97
CA ILE A 145 5.00 -15.72 -14.28
C ILE A 145 4.36 -17.06 -14.73
N GLY A 146 4.84 -18.21 -14.25
CA GLY A 146 4.36 -19.54 -14.66
C GLY A 146 2.98 -19.91 -14.12
N ARG A 147 2.44 -19.19 -13.13
CA ARG A 147 1.15 -19.51 -12.48
C ARG A 147 -0.10 -19.08 -13.28
N TYR A 148 0.08 -18.36 -14.38
CA TYR A 148 -0.98 -17.56 -15.00
C TYR A 148 -1.53 -18.09 -16.34
N ASP A 149 -1.17 -19.31 -16.73
CA ASP A 149 -1.61 -19.96 -17.99
C ASP A 149 -2.95 -20.74 -17.90
N ASP A 150 -3.61 -20.79 -16.73
CA ASP A 150 -4.86 -21.55 -16.54
C ASP A 150 -6.11 -20.74 -16.96
N LYS A 151 -6.72 -21.11 -18.10
CA LYS A 151 -7.85 -20.41 -18.75
C LYS A 151 -9.12 -20.31 -17.91
N THR A 152 -9.36 -21.22 -16.96
CA THR A 152 -10.58 -21.21 -16.12
C THR A 152 -10.49 -20.17 -15.00
N ARG A 153 -9.27 -19.86 -14.53
CA ARG A 153 -8.98 -18.85 -13.48
C ARG A 153 -9.05 -17.41 -13.97
N PHE A 154 -9.06 -17.21 -15.28
CA PHE A 154 -9.22 -15.89 -15.90
C PHE A 154 -10.53 -15.22 -15.48
N ILE A 155 -11.63 -15.96 -15.32
CA ILE A 155 -12.97 -15.37 -15.17
C ILE A 155 -13.22 -14.72 -13.79
N GLU A 156 -12.81 -15.34 -12.67
CA GLU A 156 -13.00 -14.75 -11.34
C GLU A 156 -12.06 -13.56 -11.09
N LEU A 157 -10.83 -13.63 -11.60
CA LEU A 157 -9.89 -12.51 -11.65
C LEU A 157 -10.44 -11.34 -12.46
N GLN A 158 -11.07 -11.62 -13.60
CA GLN A 158 -11.73 -10.61 -14.42
C GLN A 158 -12.89 -9.95 -13.66
N ILE A 159 -13.71 -10.73 -12.94
CA ILE A 159 -14.80 -10.20 -12.11
C ILE A 159 -14.22 -9.26 -11.05
N VAL A 160 -13.30 -9.72 -10.18
CA VAL A 160 -12.73 -8.85 -9.12
C VAL A 160 -12.08 -7.60 -9.72
N ARG A 161 -11.35 -7.74 -10.84
CA ARG A 161 -10.74 -6.63 -11.58
C ARG A 161 -11.75 -5.58 -12.05
N TYR A 162 -12.94 -6.02 -12.46
CA TYR A 162 -14.02 -5.13 -12.85
C TYR A 162 -14.70 -4.49 -11.65
N LEU A 163 -14.93 -5.27 -10.59
CA LEU A 163 -15.56 -4.79 -9.35
C LEU A 163 -14.74 -3.69 -8.69
N VAL A 164 -13.40 -3.83 -8.60
CA VAL A 164 -12.53 -2.82 -7.97
C VAL A 164 -12.61 -1.45 -8.64
N LYS A 165 -12.90 -1.40 -9.95
CA LYS A 165 -13.06 -0.14 -10.70
C LYS A 165 -14.33 0.61 -10.29
N ALA A 166 -15.31 -0.08 -9.70
CA ALA A 166 -16.55 0.49 -9.17
C ALA A 166 -16.50 0.70 -7.64
N MET A 167 -15.31 0.65 -7.02
CA MET A 167 -15.14 0.92 -5.59
C MET A 167 -14.71 2.36 -5.31
N ARG A 168 -14.86 2.78 -4.06
CA ARG A 168 -14.34 4.07 -3.60
C ARG A 168 -12.82 4.03 -3.55
N THR A 169 -12.19 5.05 -4.11
CA THR A 169 -10.73 5.25 -4.12
C THR A 169 -10.30 6.38 -3.19
N ASN A 170 -11.25 7.00 -2.47
CA ASN A 170 -11.01 8.09 -1.54
C ASN A 170 -11.75 7.84 -0.23
N ARG A 171 -11.00 7.78 0.88
CA ARG A 171 -11.56 7.53 2.21
C ARG A 171 -12.61 8.57 2.64
N LYS A 172 -12.47 9.83 2.20
CA LYS A 172 -13.41 10.92 2.54
C LYS A 172 -14.70 10.89 1.73
N ASP A 173 -14.72 10.16 0.63
CA ASP A 173 -15.92 9.99 -0.18
C ASP A 173 -17.06 9.38 0.66
N LYS A 174 -18.28 9.80 0.38
CA LYS A 174 -19.51 9.33 1.05
C LYS A 174 -20.48 8.69 0.05
N ALA A 175 -20.01 8.36 -1.16
CA ALA A 175 -20.82 7.70 -2.17
C ALA A 175 -21.47 6.42 -1.62
N GLY A 176 -22.81 6.38 -1.71
CA GLY A 176 -23.62 5.17 -1.51
C GLY A 176 -23.83 4.38 -2.80
N THR A 177 -23.60 5.00 -3.96
CA THR A 177 -23.72 4.37 -5.28
C THR A 177 -22.62 4.86 -6.21
N ILE A 178 -21.99 3.96 -6.96
CA ILE A 178 -21.00 4.26 -8.02
C ILE A 178 -21.39 3.50 -9.29
N ASN A 179 -21.47 4.23 -10.40
CA ASN A 179 -21.78 3.66 -11.71
C ASN A 179 -20.58 3.83 -12.64
N VAL A 180 -20.12 2.74 -13.22
CA VAL A 180 -18.95 2.71 -14.11
C VAL A 180 -19.31 1.98 -15.39
N LYS A 181 -18.85 2.53 -16.52
CA LYS A 181 -18.89 1.87 -17.82
C LYS A 181 -17.46 1.55 -18.26
N LEU A 182 -17.17 0.27 -18.44
CA LEU A 182 -15.86 -0.21 -18.87
C LEU A 182 -15.90 -0.48 -20.36
N LYS A 183 -15.13 0.30 -21.12
CA LYS A 183 -14.83 -0.02 -22.51
C LYS A 183 -13.77 -1.11 -22.51
N VAL A 184 -14.06 -2.22 -23.19
CA VAL A 184 -13.13 -3.34 -23.35
C VAL A 184 -12.87 -3.50 -24.83
N ASP A 185 -11.60 -3.54 -25.22
CA ASP A 185 -11.20 -3.65 -26.61
C ASP A 185 -11.80 -4.91 -27.25
N GLY A 186 -12.38 -4.74 -28.45
CA GLY A 186 -13.07 -5.81 -29.17
C GLY A 186 -14.52 -6.04 -28.76
N ARG A 187 -15.09 -5.25 -27.83
CA ARG A 187 -16.52 -5.31 -27.49
C ARG A 187 -17.30 -4.13 -28.06
N VAL A 188 -18.50 -4.44 -28.58
CA VAL A 188 -19.45 -3.43 -29.09
C VAL A 188 -20.14 -2.68 -27.94
N LYS A 189 -20.52 -3.40 -26.88
CA LYS A 189 -21.15 -2.81 -25.69
C LYS A 189 -20.15 -2.72 -24.53
N PRO A 190 -20.10 -1.59 -23.80
CA PRO A 190 -19.31 -1.48 -22.59
C PRO A 190 -19.93 -2.33 -21.46
N ILE A 191 -19.10 -2.88 -20.59
CA ILE A 191 -19.57 -3.54 -19.37
C ILE A 191 -20.04 -2.46 -18.41
N SER A 192 -21.29 -2.52 -17.95
CA SER A 192 -21.82 -1.58 -16.98
C SER A 192 -21.80 -2.20 -15.59
N ILE A 193 -21.27 -1.47 -14.61
CA ILE A 193 -21.17 -1.92 -13.22
C ILE A 193 -21.75 -0.85 -12.33
N THR A 194 -22.72 -1.24 -11.52
CA THR A 194 -23.37 -0.39 -10.52
C THR A 194 -23.09 -0.97 -9.14
N ALA A 195 -22.21 -0.33 -8.37
CA ALA A 195 -21.96 -0.67 -6.98
C ALA A 195 -22.92 0.10 -6.08
N ARG A 196 -23.62 -0.59 -5.17
CA ARG A 196 -24.60 -0.01 -4.24
C ARG A 196 -24.31 -0.47 -2.80
N ALA A 197 -24.29 0.47 -1.87
CA ALA A 197 -24.26 0.20 -0.44
C ALA A 197 -25.69 0.00 0.05
N GLU A 198 -25.98 -1.17 0.63
CA GLU A 198 -27.24 -1.44 1.34
C GLU A 198 -27.35 -0.57 2.59
N GLU A 199 -26.23 -0.40 3.31
CA GLU A 199 -26.13 0.46 4.49
C GLU A 199 -24.80 1.23 4.50
N GLY A 200 -24.85 2.48 4.98
CA GLY A 200 -23.65 3.28 5.23
C GLY A 200 -22.93 3.76 3.96
N ARG A 201 -21.66 3.39 3.80
CA ARG A 201 -20.81 3.82 2.67
C ARG A 201 -20.38 2.60 1.87
N LEU A 202 -20.17 2.80 0.57
CA LEU A 202 -19.57 1.78 -0.28
C LEU A 202 -18.21 1.32 0.25
N ILE A 203 -17.87 0.08 -0.10
CA ILE A 203 -16.55 -0.49 0.04
C ILE A 203 -15.47 0.47 -0.48
N TYR A 204 -14.42 0.62 0.32
CA TYR A 204 -13.23 1.39 -0.02
C TYR A 204 -12.15 0.43 -0.49
N LEU A 205 -11.41 0.78 -1.54
CA LEU A 205 -10.51 -0.16 -2.21
C LEU A 205 -9.52 -0.88 -1.25
N PRO A 206 -8.86 -0.19 -0.29
CA PRO A 206 -8.03 -0.86 0.73
C PRO A 206 -8.76 -1.84 1.66
N ASP A 207 -10.09 -1.82 1.74
CA ASP A 207 -10.86 -2.82 2.49
C ASP A 207 -10.68 -4.22 1.87
N MET A 208 -10.34 -4.31 0.58
CA MET A 208 -10.06 -5.58 -0.11
C MET A 208 -8.91 -6.38 0.50
N SER A 209 -8.01 -5.74 1.25
CA SER A 209 -7.01 -6.46 2.06
C SER A 209 -7.65 -7.43 3.07
N TYR A 210 -8.78 -7.04 3.69
CA TYR A 210 -9.51 -7.91 4.62
C TYR A 210 -10.28 -9.01 3.87
N TYR A 211 -10.75 -8.73 2.66
CA TYR A 211 -11.33 -9.79 1.81
C TYR A 211 -10.27 -10.82 1.42
N ALA A 212 -9.08 -10.38 0.98
CA ALA A 212 -7.97 -11.27 0.66
C ALA A 212 -7.53 -12.10 1.88
N GLY A 213 -7.42 -11.47 3.05
CA GLY A 213 -7.13 -12.18 4.31
C GLY A 213 -8.21 -13.21 4.66
N ALA A 214 -9.49 -12.88 4.46
CA ALA A 214 -10.60 -13.80 4.73
C ALA A 214 -10.61 -15.00 3.78
N ILE A 215 -10.30 -14.79 2.49
CA ILE A 215 -10.15 -15.88 1.50
C ILE A 215 -8.94 -16.75 1.83
N THR A 216 -7.81 -16.15 2.22
CA THR A 216 -6.60 -16.89 2.64
C THR A 216 -6.90 -17.79 3.83
N TRP A 217 -7.57 -17.25 4.85
CA TRP A 217 -8.02 -18.03 5.99
C TRP A 217 -8.95 -19.17 5.58
N LEU A 218 -9.92 -18.89 4.70
CA LEU A 218 -10.89 -19.87 4.22
C LEU A 218 -10.21 -21.03 3.49
N ILE A 219 -9.21 -20.73 2.64
CA ILE A 219 -8.44 -21.76 1.95
C ILE A 219 -7.71 -22.64 2.96
N ASN A 220 -6.96 -22.06 3.90
CA ASN A 220 -6.23 -22.82 4.92
C ASN A 220 -7.18 -23.71 5.74
N HIS A 221 -8.31 -23.16 6.17
CA HIS A 221 -9.31 -23.87 6.96
C HIS A 221 -9.97 -25.03 6.19
N ILE A 222 -10.22 -24.86 4.88
CA ILE A 222 -10.76 -25.94 4.03
C ILE A 222 -9.69 -27.00 3.77
N SER A 223 -8.44 -26.59 3.54
CA SER A 223 -7.31 -27.51 3.31
C SER A 223 -7.09 -28.46 4.48
N GLU A 224 -7.16 -27.94 5.72
CA GLU A 224 -7.05 -28.76 6.95
C GLU A 224 -8.22 -29.75 7.13
N ARG A 225 -9.34 -29.53 6.45
CA ARG A 225 -10.59 -30.30 6.62
C ARG A 225 -11.03 -31.01 5.33
N VAL A 226 -10.17 -31.08 4.32
CA VAL A 226 -10.55 -31.59 3.00
C VAL A 226 -10.98 -33.06 3.04
N GLU A 227 -10.46 -33.85 3.99
CA GLU A 227 -10.86 -35.24 4.22
C GLU A 227 -12.31 -35.36 4.75
N GLN A 228 -12.89 -34.28 5.30
CA GLN A 228 -14.25 -34.22 5.86
C GLN A 228 -15.21 -33.42 4.94
N ALA A 229 -14.84 -33.23 3.67
CA ALA A 229 -15.41 -32.24 2.75
C ALA A 229 -16.93 -32.30 2.52
N ASP A 230 -17.58 -33.45 2.73
CA ASP A 230 -19.04 -33.57 2.56
C ASP A 230 -19.85 -32.83 3.65
N THR A 231 -19.17 -32.28 4.66
CA THR A 231 -19.78 -31.52 5.77
C THR A 231 -19.44 -30.02 5.78
N ILE A 232 -18.62 -29.54 4.84
CA ILE A 232 -18.19 -28.13 4.82
C ILE A 232 -19.35 -27.24 4.33
N GLY A 233 -19.90 -26.43 5.24
CA GLY A 233 -20.94 -25.44 4.98
C GLY A 233 -20.41 -24.13 4.37
N GLU A 234 -21.26 -23.11 4.31
CA GLU A 234 -20.95 -21.78 3.73
C GLU A 234 -20.61 -20.72 4.77
N THR A 235 -20.89 -21.00 6.05
CA THR A 235 -20.75 -20.05 7.17
C THR A 235 -19.56 -20.42 8.03
N PHE A 236 -18.71 -19.45 8.32
CA PHE A 236 -17.44 -19.62 9.05
C PHE A 236 -17.29 -18.57 10.13
N THR A 237 -16.70 -18.95 11.26
CA THR A 237 -16.34 -18.03 12.34
C THR A 237 -14.87 -17.67 12.21
N LEU A 238 -14.59 -16.46 11.72
CA LEU A 238 -13.22 -15.95 11.53
C LEU A 238 -12.79 -15.10 12.74
N PRO A 239 -11.76 -15.51 13.48
CA PRO A 239 -11.15 -14.67 14.50
C PRO A 239 -10.56 -13.38 13.89
N LEU A 240 -10.79 -12.22 14.52
CA LEU A 240 -10.39 -10.94 13.94
C LEU A 240 -8.89 -10.66 14.02
N GLU A 241 -8.19 -11.10 15.07
CA GLU A 241 -6.74 -10.83 15.20
C GLU A 241 -5.91 -11.54 14.10
N PRO A 242 -6.11 -12.85 13.83
CA PRO A 242 -5.48 -13.51 12.69
C PRO A 242 -5.84 -12.84 11.37
N LEU A 243 -7.11 -12.50 11.16
CA LEU A 243 -7.56 -11.80 9.96
C LEU A 243 -6.82 -10.48 9.75
N ILE A 244 -6.68 -9.67 10.81
CA ILE A 244 -5.96 -8.39 10.77
C ILE A 244 -4.48 -8.63 10.48
N SER A 245 -3.87 -9.60 11.14
CA SER A 245 -2.46 -9.97 10.95
C SER A 245 -2.19 -10.34 9.49
N MET A 246 -3.02 -11.21 8.88
CA MET A 246 -2.91 -11.57 7.47
C MET A 246 -3.20 -10.39 6.54
N ALA A 247 -4.23 -9.58 6.83
CA ALA A 247 -4.64 -8.50 5.94
C ALA A 247 -3.68 -7.29 5.94
N LYS A 248 -2.90 -7.10 7.00
CA LYS A 248 -2.04 -5.92 7.19
C LYS A 248 -0.56 -6.25 7.32
N ASP A 249 -0.22 -7.53 7.30
CA ASP A 249 1.13 -8.03 7.56
C ASP A 249 1.73 -7.41 8.84
N ILE A 250 1.01 -7.58 9.95
CA ILE A 250 1.43 -7.09 11.27
C ILE A 250 1.45 -8.23 12.30
N PRO A 251 2.27 -8.12 13.36
CA PRO A 251 2.29 -9.11 14.43
C PRO A 251 0.92 -9.29 15.09
N LEU A 252 0.59 -10.53 15.47
CA LEU A 252 -0.65 -10.87 16.18
C LEU A 252 -0.85 -10.05 17.47
N SER A 253 0.23 -9.70 18.18
CA SER A 253 0.17 -8.84 19.36
C SER A 253 -0.38 -7.45 19.04
N ASP A 254 -0.01 -6.91 17.89
CA ASP A 254 -0.36 -5.55 17.48
C ASP A 254 -1.75 -5.52 16.83
N ALA A 255 -2.17 -6.65 16.24
CA ALA A 255 -3.50 -6.84 15.67
C ALA A 255 -4.62 -6.70 16.70
N SER A 256 -4.34 -6.98 17.98
CA SER A 256 -5.28 -6.80 19.08
C SER A 256 -5.60 -5.32 19.39
N ALA A 257 -4.81 -4.37 18.86
CA ALA A 257 -5.00 -2.96 19.16
C ALA A 257 -6.37 -2.46 18.66
N GLY A 258 -7.09 -1.75 19.55
CA GLY A 258 -8.47 -1.31 19.29
C GLY A 258 -8.66 -0.50 18.01
N GLY A 259 -7.63 0.20 17.54
CA GLY A 259 -7.64 0.90 16.25
C GLY A 259 -7.73 -0.04 15.04
N TYR A 260 -6.95 -1.13 15.03
CA TYR A 260 -7.00 -2.12 13.95
C TYR A 260 -8.31 -2.91 14.00
N MET A 261 -8.74 -3.29 15.20
CA MET A 261 -10.01 -3.98 15.43
C MET A 261 -11.20 -3.20 14.88
N ASN A 262 -11.31 -1.91 15.21
CA ASN A 262 -12.37 -1.04 14.72
C ASN A 262 -12.32 -0.86 13.20
N ASN A 263 -11.12 -0.74 12.62
CA ASN A 263 -10.97 -0.65 11.17
C ASN A 263 -11.41 -1.94 10.47
N ALA A 264 -11.02 -3.10 10.99
CA ALA A 264 -11.42 -4.40 10.44
C ALA A 264 -12.94 -4.58 10.47
N ILE A 265 -13.58 -4.28 11.60
CA ILE A 265 -15.05 -4.31 11.73
C ILE A 265 -15.72 -3.42 10.68
N GLN A 266 -15.28 -2.16 10.56
CA GLN A 266 -15.84 -1.22 9.59
C GLN A 266 -15.58 -1.66 8.13
N SER A 267 -14.46 -2.30 7.85
CA SER A 267 -14.16 -2.84 6.52
C SER A 267 -15.04 -4.05 6.21
N LEU A 268 -15.16 -5.01 7.13
CA LEU A 268 -16.05 -6.18 6.97
C LEU A 268 -17.51 -5.79 6.76
N GLN A 269 -18.00 -4.81 7.52
CA GLN A 269 -19.34 -4.25 7.36
C GLN A 269 -19.53 -3.65 5.97
N ARG A 270 -18.58 -2.83 5.49
CA ARG A 270 -18.66 -2.21 4.15
C ARG A 270 -18.56 -3.22 3.02
N ILE A 271 -17.72 -4.24 3.16
CA ILE A 271 -17.60 -5.33 2.18
C ILE A 271 -18.94 -6.07 2.09
N SER A 272 -19.51 -6.48 3.24
CA SER A 272 -20.78 -7.20 3.31
C SER A 272 -21.98 -6.37 2.81
N ALA A 273 -21.98 -5.07 3.08
CA ALA A 273 -23.07 -4.17 2.71
C ALA A 273 -22.96 -3.67 1.27
N THR A 274 -21.90 -3.99 0.52
CA THR A 274 -21.77 -3.57 -0.88
C THR A 274 -22.23 -4.68 -1.82
N THR A 275 -23.16 -4.32 -2.69
CA THR A 275 -23.59 -5.15 -3.82
C THR A 275 -23.07 -4.57 -5.13
N PHE A 276 -22.80 -5.44 -6.08
CA PHE A 276 -22.44 -5.04 -7.43
C PHE A 276 -23.44 -5.63 -8.41
N ASP A 277 -24.01 -4.79 -9.26
CA ASP A 277 -24.86 -5.17 -10.37
C ASP A 277 -24.05 -4.99 -11.66
N MET A 278 -23.75 -6.11 -12.32
CA MET A 278 -22.97 -6.14 -13.56
C MET A 278 -23.84 -6.51 -14.75
N ARG A 279 -23.72 -5.75 -15.84
CA ARG A 279 -24.43 -5.96 -17.11
C ARG A 279 -23.44 -6.03 -18.26
N ASP A 280 -23.82 -6.78 -19.30
CA ASP A 280 -23.03 -6.98 -20.52
C ASP A 280 -21.62 -7.58 -20.26
N LEU A 281 -21.47 -8.35 -19.17
CA LEU A 281 -20.20 -8.95 -18.76
C LEU A 281 -19.69 -10.02 -19.74
N TYR A 282 -20.57 -10.72 -20.45
CA TYR A 282 -20.21 -11.74 -21.44
C TYR A 282 -20.82 -11.39 -22.82
N GLY A 283 -20.08 -11.70 -23.89
CA GLY A 283 -20.51 -11.49 -25.27
C GLY A 283 -21.47 -12.58 -25.74
N GLN A 284 -22.18 -12.29 -26.84
CA GLN A 284 -23.15 -13.18 -27.49
C GLN A 284 -22.55 -14.59 -27.72
N ASP A 285 -23.34 -15.62 -27.39
CA ASP A 285 -23.06 -17.06 -27.47
C ASP A 285 -22.19 -17.70 -26.39
N HIS A 286 -22.77 -17.98 -25.23
CA HIS A 286 -22.55 -19.26 -24.52
C HIS A 286 -23.83 -19.68 -23.77
N SER A 287 -24.41 -20.81 -24.19
CA SER A 287 -25.61 -21.44 -23.62
C SER A 287 -25.47 -21.96 -22.18
N THR A 288 -24.35 -21.68 -21.50
CA THR A 288 -24.05 -22.14 -20.14
C THR A 288 -24.14 -21.03 -19.09
N ILE A 289 -24.20 -19.75 -19.48
CA ILE A 289 -24.37 -18.62 -18.56
C ILE A 289 -25.38 -17.65 -19.20
N LYS A 290 -26.68 -17.99 -19.12
CA LYS A 290 -27.78 -17.10 -19.57
C LYS A 290 -27.62 -15.73 -18.93
N ASP A 291 -27.34 -14.69 -19.71
CA ASP A 291 -27.37 -13.25 -19.39
C ASP A 291 -27.67 -12.95 -17.90
N ILE A 292 -26.70 -13.24 -17.03
CA ILE A 292 -26.89 -13.07 -15.60
C ILE A 292 -26.68 -11.58 -15.34
N GLU A 293 -27.75 -10.84 -15.05
CA GLU A 293 -27.64 -9.65 -14.20
C GLU A 293 -27.05 -10.14 -12.87
N MET A 294 -25.71 -10.11 -12.79
CA MET A 294 -24.98 -10.67 -11.66
C MET A 294 -25.05 -9.66 -10.52
N TYR A 295 -26.01 -9.87 -9.63
CA TYR A 295 -25.94 -9.32 -8.27
C TYR A 295 -24.86 -10.09 -7.51
N TYR A 296 -23.70 -9.47 -7.38
CA TYR A 296 -22.53 -10.06 -6.76
C TYR A 296 -22.28 -9.47 -5.37
N LYS A 297 -22.11 -10.35 -4.37
CA LYS A 297 -21.60 -10.06 -3.04
C LYS A 297 -20.33 -10.87 -2.80
N LEU A 298 -19.32 -10.24 -2.21
CA LEU A 298 -18.05 -10.90 -1.87
C LEU A 298 -18.23 -11.91 -0.72
N PHE A 299 -18.96 -11.51 0.32
CA PHE A 299 -19.46 -12.36 1.41
C PHE A 299 -20.58 -11.62 2.15
N ARG A 300 -21.27 -12.30 3.06
CA ARG A 300 -22.20 -11.70 4.02
C ARG A 300 -21.64 -11.82 5.44
N LEU A 301 -21.61 -10.71 6.17
CA LEU A 301 -21.32 -10.67 7.59
C LEU A 301 -22.62 -10.92 8.36
N GLU A 302 -22.73 -12.07 9.02
CA GLU A 302 -23.92 -12.47 9.78
C GLU A 302 -23.90 -11.91 11.19
N ALA A 303 -22.76 -11.96 11.87
CA ALA A 303 -22.62 -11.48 13.24
C ALA A 303 -21.18 -11.11 13.59
N LEU A 304 -21.04 -10.25 14.61
CA LEU A 304 -19.79 -10.04 15.34
C LEU A 304 -19.98 -10.62 16.73
N VAL A 305 -19.18 -11.63 17.07
CA VAL A 305 -19.28 -12.36 18.33
C VAL A 305 -18.05 -12.12 19.19
N THR A 306 -18.23 -12.25 20.50
CA THR A 306 -17.15 -12.27 21.48
C THR A 306 -17.03 -13.69 22.04
N TYR A 307 -15.79 -14.13 22.28
CA TYR A 307 -15.49 -15.42 22.88
C TYR A 307 -14.26 -15.29 23.77
N GLU A 308 -14.17 -16.11 24.81
CA GLU A 308 -12.97 -16.19 25.65
C GLU A 308 -12.01 -17.21 25.05
N ASP A 309 -10.72 -16.85 24.97
CA ASP A 309 -9.69 -17.81 24.58
C ASP A 309 -9.30 -18.74 25.75
N GLU A 310 -8.39 -19.68 25.49
CA GLU A 310 -7.88 -20.63 26.51
C GLU A 310 -7.23 -19.96 27.74
N ARG A 311 -7.00 -18.65 27.69
CA ARG A 311 -6.41 -17.84 28.76
C ARG A 311 -7.43 -16.90 29.40
N GLU A 312 -8.72 -17.13 29.17
CA GLU A 312 -9.85 -16.30 29.67
C GLU A 312 -9.79 -14.85 29.17
N ILE A 313 -9.15 -14.60 28.02
CA ILE A 313 -9.08 -13.28 27.41
C ILE A 313 -10.22 -13.13 26.40
N GLU A 314 -11.05 -12.09 26.56
CA GLU A 314 -12.10 -11.75 25.60
C GLU A 314 -11.52 -11.40 24.22
N LYS A 315 -11.93 -12.15 23.20
CA LYS A 315 -11.60 -11.96 21.79
C LYS A 315 -12.82 -11.78 20.93
N LYS A 316 -12.62 -11.26 19.72
CA LYS A 316 -13.69 -11.00 18.75
C LYS A 316 -13.53 -11.86 17.50
N ALA A 317 -14.65 -12.34 16.98
CA ALA A 317 -14.72 -13.05 15.71
C ALA A 317 -15.88 -12.52 14.85
N ALA A 318 -15.71 -12.63 13.53
CA ALA A 318 -16.75 -12.35 12.55
C ALA A 318 -17.33 -13.67 12.03
N VAL A 319 -18.65 -13.81 12.10
CA VAL A 319 -19.37 -14.91 11.46
C VAL A 319 -19.69 -14.47 10.04
N ILE A 320 -19.04 -15.10 9.07
CA ILE A 320 -19.09 -14.72 7.65
C ILE A 320 -19.65 -15.89 6.85
N GLN A 321 -20.63 -15.62 5.99
CA GLN A 321 -21.12 -16.54 4.98
C GLN A 321 -20.52 -16.18 3.60
N PHE A 322 -19.78 -17.13 3.02
CA PHE A 322 -19.26 -16.99 1.66
C PHE A 322 -20.26 -17.50 0.61
N PRO A 323 -20.22 -17.00 -0.63
CA PRO A 323 -21.01 -17.58 -1.71
C PRO A 323 -20.71 -19.06 -1.90
N ARG A 324 -21.75 -19.87 -2.09
CA ARG A 324 -21.64 -21.32 -2.32
C ARG A 324 -20.66 -21.68 -3.44
N SER A 325 -20.64 -20.89 -4.52
CA SER A 325 -19.72 -21.08 -5.64
C SER A 325 -18.26 -20.93 -5.20
N THR A 326 -17.93 -19.92 -4.39
CA THR A 326 -16.59 -19.70 -3.86
C THR A 326 -16.11 -20.89 -3.04
N VAL A 327 -16.94 -21.38 -2.10
CA VAL A 327 -16.59 -22.54 -1.25
C VAL A 327 -16.37 -23.80 -2.11
N LYS A 328 -17.28 -24.08 -3.05
CA LYS A 328 -17.15 -25.23 -3.97
C LYS A 328 -15.87 -25.15 -4.82
N ASN A 329 -15.54 -23.97 -5.33
CA ASN A 329 -14.35 -23.76 -6.14
C ASN A 329 -13.06 -24.00 -5.33
N ILE A 330 -13.02 -23.54 -4.07
CA ILE A 330 -11.89 -23.81 -3.17
C ILE A 330 -11.76 -25.30 -2.89
N ILE A 331 -12.85 -26.00 -2.51
CA ILE A 331 -12.81 -27.45 -2.26
C ILE A 331 -12.30 -28.21 -3.48
N ALA A 332 -12.79 -27.88 -4.68
CA ALA A 332 -12.35 -28.50 -5.91
C ALA A 332 -10.86 -28.26 -6.19
N ALA A 333 -10.36 -27.04 -5.91
CA ALA A 333 -8.95 -26.72 -6.06
C ALA A 333 -8.07 -27.48 -5.06
N VAL A 334 -8.50 -27.61 -3.80
CA VAL A 334 -7.73 -28.31 -2.75
C VAL A 334 -7.63 -29.78 -3.08
N ARG A 335 -8.71 -30.41 -3.55
CA ARG A 335 -8.70 -31.81 -4.03
C ARG A 335 -7.80 -32.03 -5.24
N ALA A 336 -7.57 -31.00 -6.04
CA ALA A 336 -6.64 -31.04 -7.16
C ALA A 336 -5.20 -30.74 -6.74
N GLU A 337 -4.90 -30.71 -5.44
CA GLU A 337 -3.58 -30.45 -4.85
C GLU A 337 -2.93 -29.13 -5.34
N LYS A 338 -3.77 -28.16 -5.70
CA LYS A 338 -3.31 -26.84 -6.12
C LYS A 338 -2.68 -26.14 -4.92
N SER A 339 -1.53 -25.50 -5.10
CA SER A 339 -0.87 -24.79 -4.00
C SER A 339 -1.71 -23.60 -3.52
N LEU A 340 -1.55 -23.16 -2.25
CA LEU A 340 -2.22 -21.95 -1.72
C LEU A 340 -1.99 -20.74 -2.65
N ASN A 341 -0.76 -20.64 -3.13
CA ASN A 341 -0.29 -19.65 -4.09
C ASN A 341 -0.99 -19.72 -5.46
N GLU A 342 -1.49 -20.88 -5.85
CA GLU A 342 -2.32 -21.07 -7.04
C GLU A 342 -3.81 -20.81 -6.77
N MET A 343 -4.23 -20.83 -5.50
CA MET A 343 -5.61 -20.53 -5.09
C MET A 343 -5.82 -19.05 -4.79
N LEU A 344 -4.79 -18.37 -4.26
CA LEU A 344 -4.80 -16.94 -4.00
C LEU A 344 -4.65 -16.17 -5.31
N LEU A 345 -5.76 -15.63 -5.80
CA LEU A 345 -5.84 -14.86 -7.05
C LEU A 345 -5.20 -13.47 -6.94
N ILE A 346 -5.09 -12.91 -5.73
CA ILE A 346 -4.52 -11.59 -5.45
C ILE A 346 -3.77 -11.69 -4.11
N ASP A 347 -2.48 -11.36 -4.12
CA ASP A 347 -1.70 -11.20 -2.90
C ASP A 347 -2.26 -10.04 -2.05
N SER A 348 -2.41 -10.24 -0.74
CA SER A 348 -2.84 -9.19 0.20
C SER A 348 -1.95 -7.94 0.09
N ASP A 349 -0.68 -8.13 -0.25
CA ASP A 349 0.34 -7.09 -0.35
C ASP A 349 -0.02 -6.04 -1.43
N ILE A 350 -0.77 -6.44 -2.45
CA ILE A 350 -1.24 -5.52 -3.50
C ILE A 350 -2.16 -4.45 -2.91
N PHE A 351 -2.87 -4.76 -1.81
CA PHE A 351 -3.74 -3.81 -1.12
C PHE A 351 -3.06 -3.10 0.06
N ALA A 352 -1.76 -3.34 0.29
CA ALA A 352 -0.99 -2.70 1.36
C ALA A 352 -0.56 -1.26 1.02
N THR A 353 -0.48 -0.91 -0.28
CA THR A 353 -0.15 0.47 -0.68
C THR A 353 -1.24 1.45 -0.24
N LYS A 354 -0.80 2.65 0.14
CA LYS A 354 -1.68 3.79 0.47
C LYS A 354 -2.16 4.53 -0.78
N ASN A 355 -1.66 4.16 -1.97
CA ASN A 355 -2.04 4.75 -3.23
C ASN A 355 -3.01 3.83 -3.99
N GLU A 356 -4.31 4.14 -3.92
CA GLU A 356 -5.35 3.33 -4.55
C GLU A 356 -5.22 3.25 -6.08
N ILE A 357 -4.60 4.26 -6.70
CA ILE A 357 -4.36 4.25 -8.15
C ILE A 357 -3.27 3.25 -8.52
N GLU A 358 -2.29 3.04 -7.65
CA GLU A 358 -1.24 2.04 -7.86
C GLU A 358 -1.81 0.62 -7.83
N ILE A 359 -2.77 0.35 -6.93
CA ILE A 359 -3.52 -0.92 -6.89
C ILE A 359 -4.25 -1.15 -8.21
N LEU A 360 -5.04 -0.16 -8.65
CA LEU A 360 -5.83 -0.25 -9.88
C LEU A 360 -4.93 -0.35 -11.11
N PHE A 361 -3.80 0.37 -11.12
CA PHE A 361 -2.81 0.30 -12.18
C PHE A 361 -2.14 -1.07 -12.22
N GLY A 362 -1.78 -1.67 -11.07
CA GLY A 362 -1.22 -3.02 -11.01
C GLY A 362 -2.19 -4.07 -11.57
N LEU A 363 -3.46 -4.02 -11.19
CA LEU A 363 -4.50 -4.91 -11.73
C LEU A 363 -4.76 -4.67 -13.22
N TRP A 364 -4.67 -3.42 -13.66
CA TRP A 364 -4.77 -3.07 -15.08
C TRP A 364 -3.57 -3.60 -15.87
N ALA A 365 -2.35 -3.34 -15.40
CA ALA A 365 -1.08 -3.70 -16.03
C ALA A 365 -0.96 -5.21 -16.26
N ARG A 366 -1.36 -6.00 -15.25
CA ARG A 366 -1.33 -7.47 -15.30
C ARG A 366 -2.17 -8.06 -16.43
N GLU A 367 -3.38 -7.54 -16.68
CA GLU A 367 -4.17 -7.97 -17.84
C GLU A 367 -3.45 -7.73 -19.16
N HIS A 368 -2.85 -6.56 -19.30
CA HIS A 368 -2.20 -6.16 -20.54
C HIS A 368 -0.87 -6.88 -20.75
N LEU A 369 -0.21 -7.34 -19.67
CA LEU A 369 0.94 -8.24 -19.74
C LEU A 369 0.53 -9.62 -20.27
N ILE A 370 -0.54 -10.20 -19.74
CA ILE A 370 -1.03 -11.53 -20.15
C ILE A 370 -1.55 -11.51 -21.59
N THR A 371 -2.34 -10.50 -21.97
CA THR A 371 -3.01 -10.48 -23.28
C THR A 371 -2.09 -10.10 -24.44
N GLY A 372 -0.91 -9.53 -24.21
CA GLY A 372 0.00 -9.11 -25.30
C GLY A 372 -0.36 -7.80 -25.98
N ARG A 373 -1.56 -7.24 -25.72
CA ARG A 373 -2.27 -6.39 -26.70
C ARG A 373 -2.01 -4.88 -26.65
N GLN A 374 -1.32 -4.33 -25.65
CA GLN A 374 -1.23 -2.85 -25.50
C GLN A 374 0.16 -2.24 -25.29
N ALA A 375 1.24 -2.93 -25.62
CA ALA A 375 2.61 -2.39 -25.47
C ALA A 375 2.96 -1.21 -26.43
N GLN A 376 2.00 -0.64 -27.17
CA GLN A 376 2.27 0.37 -28.22
C GLN A 376 1.28 1.56 -28.28
N GLN A 377 0.30 1.67 -27.38
CA GLN A 377 -0.63 2.81 -27.41
C GLN A 377 -0.15 3.99 -26.54
N MET A 378 -0.35 5.21 -27.03
CA MET A 378 -0.21 6.44 -26.24
C MET A 378 -1.57 6.78 -25.64
N TYR A 379 -1.57 7.18 -24.37
CA TYR A 379 -2.79 7.59 -23.65
C TYR A 379 -2.70 9.05 -23.27
N THR A 380 -3.79 9.79 -23.48
CA THR A 380 -4.02 11.00 -22.71
C THR A 380 -4.34 10.64 -21.26
N TRP A 381 -4.16 11.61 -20.36
CA TRP A 381 -4.51 11.44 -18.95
C TRP A 381 -5.95 10.95 -18.71
N ASN A 382 -6.93 11.40 -19.51
CA ASN A 382 -8.31 10.99 -19.32
C ASN A 382 -8.57 9.59 -19.87
N GLU A 383 -7.99 9.23 -21.01
CA GLU A 383 -8.12 7.86 -21.56
C GLU A 383 -7.51 6.83 -20.60
N LEU A 384 -6.33 7.12 -20.05
CA LEU A 384 -5.71 6.25 -19.06
C LEU A 384 -6.59 6.13 -17.80
N ARG A 385 -7.13 7.25 -17.32
CA ARG A 385 -8.05 7.26 -16.17
C ARG A 385 -9.29 6.40 -16.42
N GLU A 386 -9.92 6.53 -17.59
CA GLU A 386 -11.10 5.73 -17.95
C GLU A 386 -10.78 4.24 -18.01
N SER A 387 -9.57 3.88 -18.43
CA SER A 387 -9.12 2.50 -18.52
C SER A 387 -8.74 1.91 -17.15
N VAL A 388 -8.02 2.68 -16.32
CA VAL A 388 -7.44 2.21 -15.05
C VAL A 388 -8.39 2.43 -13.87
N ALA A 389 -8.90 3.66 -13.70
CA ALA A 389 -9.60 4.09 -12.49
C ALA A 389 -10.83 4.98 -12.81
N PRO A 390 -11.84 4.45 -13.52
CA PRO A 390 -12.95 5.24 -14.06
C PRO A 390 -13.83 5.90 -12.98
N SER A 391 -13.87 5.37 -11.76
CA SER A 391 -14.60 5.97 -10.62
C SER A 391 -13.90 7.21 -10.03
N THR A 392 -12.67 7.52 -10.43
CA THR A 392 -11.90 8.65 -9.89
C THR A 392 -12.07 9.91 -10.73
N SER A 393 -11.98 11.07 -10.07
CA SER A 393 -11.87 12.36 -10.76
C SER A 393 -10.51 12.48 -11.46
N LEU A 394 -10.46 13.20 -12.59
CA LEU A 394 -9.22 13.37 -13.35
C LEU A 394 -8.10 14.05 -12.54
N SER A 395 -8.42 15.02 -11.69
CA SER A 395 -7.43 15.69 -10.84
C SER A 395 -6.86 14.75 -9.79
N GLU A 396 -7.70 13.95 -9.13
CA GLU A 396 -7.24 12.97 -8.16
C GLU A 396 -6.39 11.88 -8.81
N PHE A 397 -6.81 11.41 -9.98
CA PHE A 397 -6.05 10.45 -10.78
C PHE A 397 -4.67 10.99 -11.15
N LYS A 398 -4.60 12.18 -11.77
CA LYS A 398 -3.35 12.83 -12.16
C LYS A 398 -2.39 12.95 -10.97
N ARG A 399 -2.88 13.43 -9.82
CA ARG A 399 -2.07 13.60 -8.60
C ARG A 399 -1.54 12.26 -8.08
N LYS A 400 -2.41 11.26 -7.90
CA LYS A 400 -2.03 9.96 -7.33
C LYS A 400 -1.14 9.14 -8.27
N PHE A 401 -1.42 9.19 -9.58
CA PHE A 401 -0.58 8.57 -10.60
C PHE A 401 0.78 9.26 -10.71
N SER A 402 0.81 10.60 -10.64
CA SER A 402 2.07 11.36 -10.60
C SER A 402 2.91 10.99 -9.38
N ASN A 403 2.31 10.84 -8.21
CA ASN A 403 3.02 10.36 -7.01
C ASN A 403 3.61 8.96 -7.21
N MET A 404 2.86 8.05 -7.85
CA MET A 404 3.36 6.71 -8.19
C MET A 404 4.58 6.79 -9.13
N VAL A 405 4.54 7.66 -10.13
CA VAL A 405 5.66 7.89 -11.07
C VAL A 405 6.87 8.48 -10.35
N LEU A 406 6.67 9.46 -9.46
CA LEU A 406 7.75 10.08 -8.70
C LEU A 406 8.44 9.08 -7.77
N THR A 407 7.70 8.22 -7.07
CA THR A 407 8.28 7.20 -6.18
C THR A 407 9.13 6.18 -6.94
N ASN A 408 8.86 5.98 -8.23
CA ASN A 408 9.53 4.98 -9.07
C ASN A 408 10.29 5.63 -10.24
N ALA A 409 10.69 6.90 -10.08
CA ALA A 409 11.32 7.67 -11.14
C ALA A 409 12.66 7.05 -11.52
N ASP A 410 12.94 7.06 -12.82
CA ASP A 410 14.20 6.59 -13.34
C ASP A 410 15.30 7.64 -13.09
N PRO A 411 16.35 7.33 -12.32
CA PRO A 411 17.37 8.31 -11.93
C PRO A 411 18.26 8.74 -13.09
N GLU A 412 18.35 7.96 -14.17
CA GLU A 412 19.19 8.25 -15.33
C GLU A 412 18.43 8.98 -16.46
N TYR A 413 17.11 9.11 -16.32
CA TYR A 413 16.30 9.74 -17.35
C TYR A 413 16.61 11.24 -17.52
N LYS A 414 16.88 11.63 -18.76
CA LYS A 414 17.08 13.04 -19.16
C LYS A 414 15.98 13.44 -20.12
N ALA A 415 15.00 14.20 -19.61
CA ALA A 415 13.87 14.65 -20.42
C ALA A 415 14.29 15.73 -21.44
N LYS A 416 13.88 15.57 -22.70
CA LYS A 416 13.93 16.64 -23.71
C LYS A 416 12.64 17.44 -23.66
N ILE A 417 12.66 18.55 -22.92
CA ILE A 417 11.47 19.38 -22.68
C ILE A 417 11.12 20.19 -23.93
N HIS A 418 9.87 20.10 -24.37
CA HIS A 418 9.35 20.88 -25.48
C HIS A 418 9.04 22.32 -25.04
N ASN A 419 9.37 23.30 -25.90
CA ASN A 419 9.24 24.74 -25.57
C ASN A 419 7.82 25.13 -25.12
N ALA A 420 6.78 24.54 -25.70
CA ALA A 420 5.38 24.82 -25.37
C ALA A 420 4.96 24.52 -23.93
N VAL A 421 5.75 23.74 -23.19
CA VAL A 421 5.44 23.30 -21.81
C VAL A 421 6.49 23.81 -20.82
N LYS A 422 7.59 24.41 -21.31
CA LYS A 422 8.72 24.84 -20.49
C LYS A 422 8.27 25.83 -19.40
N ASP A 423 7.41 26.78 -19.76
CA ASP A 423 6.91 27.80 -18.83
C ASP A 423 5.82 27.28 -17.87
N LYS A 424 5.29 26.07 -18.12
CA LYS A 424 4.31 25.40 -17.24
C LYS A 424 4.97 24.57 -16.14
N ILE A 425 6.25 24.28 -16.27
CA ILE A 425 7.01 23.50 -15.28
C ILE A 425 7.33 24.41 -14.10
N VAL A 426 6.74 24.11 -12.95
CA VAL A 426 6.94 24.88 -11.72
C VAL A 426 7.99 24.25 -10.80
N ARG A 427 8.25 22.95 -10.96
CA ARG A 427 9.14 22.20 -10.07
C ARG A 427 9.78 21.02 -10.80
N ILE A 428 11.00 20.69 -10.40
CA ILE A 428 11.70 19.46 -10.79
C ILE A 428 11.97 18.68 -9.52
N ILE A 429 11.61 17.40 -9.51
CA ILE A 429 11.92 16.46 -8.43
C ILE A 429 12.60 15.27 -9.10
N GLU A 430 13.85 15.02 -8.71
CA GLU A 430 14.72 14.02 -9.36
C GLU A 430 14.78 14.26 -10.88
N THR A 431 14.36 13.29 -11.68
CA THR A 431 14.30 13.36 -13.15
C THR A 431 12.92 13.73 -13.70
N CYS A 432 11.93 13.97 -12.81
CA CYS A 432 10.57 14.33 -13.18
C CYS A 432 10.35 15.83 -13.16
N HIS A 433 9.68 16.34 -14.20
CA HIS A 433 9.29 17.74 -14.33
C HIS A 433 7.79 17.89 -14.09
N LEU A 434 7.43 18.76 -13.16
CA LEU A 434 6.07 18.90 -12.66
C LEU A 434 5.46 20.25 -13.02
N SER A 435 4.19 20.23 -13.42
CA SER A 435 3.33 21.41 -13.50
C SER A 435 2.40 21.47 -12.28
N GLU A 436 1.85 22.66 -12.07
CA GLU A 436 0.85 22.92 -11.04
C GLU A 436 -0.42 23.48 -11.69
N PRO A 437 -1.26 22.61 -12.30
CA PRO A 437 -2.50 23.04 -12.96
C PRO A 437 -3.49 23.69 -11.97
N ARG A 438 -3.36 23.39 -10.67
CA ARG A 438 -4.08 24.02 -9.56
C ARG A 438 -3.14 24.17 -8.37
N LYS A 439 -3.32 25.24 -7.60
CA LYS A 439 -2.50 25.53 -6.42
C LYS A 439 -2.47 24.33 -5.46
N GLY A 440 -1.29 23.80 -5.21
CA GLY A 440 -1.01 22.63 -4.37
C GLY A 440 -1.10 21.28 -5.06
N GLU A 441 -1.45 21.20 -6.35
CA GLU A 441 -1.55 19.94 -7.11
C GLU A 441 -0.39 19.83 -8.09
N LEU A 442 0.65 19.07 -7.72
CA LEU A 442 1.77 18.76 -8.61
C LEU A 442 1.43 17.57 -9.51
N VAL A 443 1.60 17.74 -10.82
CA VAL A 443 1.36 16.71 -11.84
C VAL A 443 2.60 16.58 -12.71
N VAL A 444 3.01 15.33 -13.00
CA VAL A 444 4.16 15.06 -13.86
C VAL A 444 3.82 15.40 -15.31
N GLU A 445 4.53 16.35 -15.91
CA GLU A 445 4.45 16.67 -17.34
C GLU A 445 5.49 15.89 -18.15
N TYR A 446 6.66 15.67 -17.55
CA TYR A 446 7.71 14.82 -18.11
C TYR A 446 8.29 13.92 -17.03
N GLY A 447 8.43 12.65 -17.33
CA GLY A 447 9.03 11.69 -16.42
C GLY A 447 9.14 10.32 -17.05
N ARG A 448 10.04 9.50 -16.51
CA ARG A 448 10.15 8.09 -16.82
C ARG A 448 10.16 7.32 -15.51
N ALA A 449 9.42 6.23 -15.43
CA ALA A 449 9.36 5.39 -14.25
C ALA A 449 9.17 3.93 -14.64
N THR A 450 9.69 3.01 -13.83
CA THR A 450 9.41 1.57 -13.98
C THR A 450 8.47 1.13 -12.90
N VAL A 451 7.27 0.68 -13.27
CA VAL A 451 6.22 0.26 -12.34
C VAL A 451 5.54 -0.99 -12.86
N GLN A 452 5.45 -2.04 -12.03
CA GLN A 452 4.71 -3.29 -12.34
C GLN A 452 5.10 -3.92 -13.69
N GLY A 453 6.40 -3.93 -14.01
CA GLY A 453 6.93 -4.49 -15.26
C GLY A 453 6.72 -3.61 -16.50
N TYR A 454 6.25 -2.37 -16.34
CA TYR A 454 6.17 -1.38 -17.40
C TYR A 454 7.15 -0.24 -17.19
N LEU A 455 7.84 0.11 -18.26
CA LEU A 455 8.46 1.41 -18.43
C LEU A 455 7.38 2.42 -18.85
N ILE A 456 7.05 3.33 -17.95
CA ILE A 456 6.11 4.43 -18.15
C ILE A 456 6.91 5.64 -18.62
N ASN A 457 6.56 6.19 -19.79
CA ASN A 457 7.10 7.45 -20.28
C ASN A 457 5.98 8.49 -20.34
N ILE A 458 6.21 9.63 -19.71
CA ILE A 458 5.32 10.80 -19.76
C ILE A 458 6.06 11.92 -20.47
N GLY A 459 5.40 12.53 -21.44
CA GLY A 459 5.93 13.67 -22.16
C GLY A 459 4.90 14.34 -23.06
N TYR A 460 5.24 15.52 -23.57
CA TYR A 460 4.37 16.27 -24.47
C TYR A 460 4.32 15.66 -25.87
N SER A 461 3.12 15.50 -26.42
CA SER A 461 2.92 15.24 -27.85
C SER A 461 2.40 16.50 -28.55
N PRO A 462 3.10 17.01 -29.59
CA PRO A 462 2.60 18.09 -30.42
C PRO A 462 1.27 17.76 -31.12
N GLU A 463 1.09 16.50 -31.53
CA GLU A 463 -0.13 16.04 -32.21
C GLU A 463 -1.35 16.10 -31.30
N HIS A 464 -1.18 15.79 -30.01
CA HIS A 464 -2.26 15.83 -29.02
C HIS A 464 -2.35 17.16 -28.27
N GLY A 465 -1.44 18.11 -28.52
CA GLY A 465 -1.37 19.40 -27.82
C GLY A 465 -1.24 19.31 -26.29
N SER A 466 -0.88 18.14 -25.77
CA SER A 466 -0.91 17.83 -24.34
C SER A 466 0.04 16.69 -23.99
N SER A 467 0.24 16.49 -22.68
CA SER A 467 1.09 15.40 -22.18
C SER A 467 0.40 14.06 -22.32
N VAL A 468 1.13 13.13 -22.92
CA VAL A 468 0.73 11.75 -23.19
C VAL A 468 1.57 10.79 -22.36
N ILE A 469 1.01 9.62 -22.13
CA ILE A 469 1.58 8.55 -21.33
C ILE A 469 1.71 7.33 -22.23
N ALA A 470 2.94 6.85 -22.38
CA ALA A 470 3.23 5.67 -23.17
C ALA A 470 3.80 4.58 -22.27
N PHE A 471 3.38 3.34 -22.54
CA PHE A 471 3.85 2.17 -21.82
C PHE A 471 4.71 1.33 -22.74
N ARG A 472 5.84 0.86 -22.22
CA ARG A 472 6.63 -0.20 -22.84
C ARG A 472 6.83 -1.31 -21.83
N ARG A 473 6.80 -2.56 -22.27
CA ARG A 473 7.17 -3.66 -21.39
C ARG A 473 8.63 -3.53 -21.03
N ASP A 474 8.93 -3.62 -19.74
CA ASP A 474 10.30 -3.71 -19.29
C ASP A 474 10.79 -5.16 -19.48
N MET A 475 11.57 -5.38 -20.53
CA MET A 475 12.11 -6.70 -20.87
C MET A 475 13.25 -7.13 -19.94
N SER A 476 13.78 -6.23 -19.10
CA SER A 476 14.86 -6.57 -18.17
C SER A 476 14.41 -7.59 -17.11
N ALA A 477 13.15 -7.52 -16.66
CA ALA A 477 12.56 -8.49 -15.72
C ALA A 477 12.41 -9.90 -16.32
N LEU A 478 12.20 -10.02 -17.63
CA LEU A 478 12.15 -11.32 -18.32
C LEU A 478 13.54 -11.98 -18.44
N HIS A 479 14.60 -11.18 -18.58
CA HIS A 479 15.97 -11.70 -18.59
C HIS A 479 16.41 -12.26 -17.25
N ILE A 480 15.96 -11.67 -16.14
CA ILE A 480 16.26 -12.15 -14.78
C ILE A 480 15.71 -13.58 -14.58
N LEU A 481 14.47 -13.85 -15.02
CA LEU A 481 13.86 -15.19 -14.93
C LEU A 481 14.55 -16.24 -15.81
N SER A 482 15.09 -15.85 -16.97
CA SER A 482 15.86 -16.77 -17.83
C SER A 482 17.17 -17.22 -17.18
N HIS A 483 17.78 -16.38 -16.34
CA HIS A 483 18.98 -16.74 -15.60
C HIS A 483 18.71 -17.73 -14.46
N PHE A 484 17.57 -17.59 -13.77
CA PHE A 484 17.17 -18.56 -12.73
C PHE A 484 16.78 -19.94 -13.28
N ASN A 485 16.19 -19.99 -14.48
CA ASN A 485 15.89 -21.27 -15.15
C ASN A 485 17.12 -21.94 -15.77
N SER A 486 18.22 -21.22 -16.00
CA SER A 486 19.48 -21.78 -16.50
C SER A 486 20.37 -22.38 -15.41
N GLN A 487 20.00 -22.24 -14.13
CA GLN A 487 20.72 -22.80 -12.97
C GLN A 487 19.93 -23.88 -12.22
N ARG A 488 18.92 -24.51 -12.84
CA ARG A 488 18.30 -25.73 -12.34
C ARG A 488 18.71 -26.95 -13.14
#